data_AF-A0AA52F0L0-F1
#
_entry.id   AF-A0AA52F0L0-F1
#
_cell.length_a   1.000
_cell.length_b   1.000
_cell.length_c   1.000
_cell.angle_alpha   90.00
_cell.angle_beta   90.00
_cell.angle_gamma   90.00
#
_symmetry.space_group_name_H-M   'P 1'
#
loop_
_entity.id
_entity.type
_entity.pdbx_description
1 polymer ?
#
loop_
_entity_poly.entity_id
_entity_poly.type
_entity_poly.pdbx_seq_one_letter_code
_entity_poly.pdbx_strand_id
1 'polypeptide(L)'
;MKDSVNADYLKKSTKPLPIVVAKGDGIGPEIMDATLRILDAANVTLDADHIEIGEQAYLSGNTSGIPESAWEAIHKKKVILKAPITTPQGSGYKSLNVTIRKSLGLFSNVRPAVSYHPIVESKHPVMDLVVVRENEEDLYAGIEHQQTDEVAQCLKLISRPGSEKICRYAFEYAKKYNRKKVTCLVKDNIMKVTDGLFHSVFKEVAKEYPDIQAESQIIDIATARIANRPEEYDVIVTLNLYGDIVSDVTAEISGSVGLAGSSNIGKDYAMFEAIHGSAPDIAGKGIANPSGLLHGAIQMLQYFGEVEKAALIHNAWLTTMEDGIHTGEIYKEGHSKQKVGTKEFADAVIERLGQVPEQFKKIEVKEGEDFRINIDIKSPAPKEKKLVGVDIFIDSRDRDANKFGDLLTKNSKDILKLKMVTNRGVKVYPNGMDSTFCTDHWRCRFISKNAEIVEGKPDYKTIDYKEVLELMNKLNQDGYDIIKTENLYTFDGKLGFSLGQGE
;
A
#
# COMPACT_ATOMS: atom_id res chain seq x y z
N MET A 1 -30.90 9.23 -31.01
CA MET A 1 -31.11 9.86 -29.70
C MET A 1 -30.58 8.85 -28.71
N LYS A 2 -29.48 9.17 -28.01
CA LYS A 2 -28.99 8.31 -26.92
C LYS A 2 -30.08 8.22 -25.86
N ASP A 3 -30.25 7.05 -25.25
CA ASP A 3 -31.16 6.89 -24.12
C ASP A 3 -30.80 7.93 -23.04
N SER A 4 -31.79 8.66 -22.55
CA SER A 4 -31.62 9.64 -21.49
C SER A 4 -32.20 9.12 -20.18
N VAL A 5 -31.48 9.35 -19.09
CA VAL A 5 -32.00 9.13 -17.73
C VAL A 5 -33.08 10.18 -17.46
N ASN A 6 -34.11 9.82 -16.68
CA ASN A 6 -35.19 10.72 -16.31
C ASN A 6 -34.64 12.09 -15.82
N ALA A 7 -35.03 13.18 -16.51
CA ALA A 7 -34.56 14.54 -16.27
C ALA A 7 -34.82 15.05 -14.84
N ASP A 8 -35.77 14.45 -14.11
CA ASP A 8 -36.03 14.76 -12.71
C ASP A 8 -34.86 14.37 -11.79
N TYR A 9 -34.06 13.37 -12.18
CA TYR A 9 -32.90 12.91 -11.42
C TYR A 9 -31.74 13.93 -11.42
N LEU A 10 -31.58 14.67 -12.52
CA LEU A 10 -30.61 15.75 -12.63
C LEU A 10 -30.86 16.84 -11.57
N LYS A 11 -32.13 17.07 -11.19
CA LYS A 11 -32.54 18.17 -10.30
C LYS A 11 -32.42 17.85 -8.80
N LYS A 12 -32.29 16.58 -8.42
CA LYS A 12 -32.22 16.17 -7.01
C LYS A 12 -30.81 16.44 -6.47
N SER A 13 -30.67 17.37 -5.53
CA SER A 13 -29.38 17.60 -4.85
C SER A 13 -29.11 16.57 -3.76
N THR A 14 -27.83 16.26 -3.52
CA THR A 14 -27.43 15.47 -2.34
C THR A 14 -27.67 16.27 -1.07
N LYS A 15 -27.64 15.61 0.10
CA LYS A 15 -27.40 16.36 1.34
C LYS A 15 -25.98 16.95 1.30
N PRO A 16 -25.70 18.04 2.06
CA PRO A 16 -24.34 18.57 2.16
C PRO A 16 -23.37 17.48 2.62
N LEU A 17 -22.39 17.15 1.78
CA LEU A 17 -21.39 16.13 2.05
C LEU A 17 -20.18 16.81 2.73
N PRO A 18 -19.88 16.48 4.00
CA PRO A 18 -18.79 17.11 4.72
C PRO A 18 -17.45 16.58 4.23
N ILE A 19 -16.67 17.43 3.56
CA ILE A 19 -15.36 17.03 3.03
C ILE A 19 -14.29 18.09 3.30
N VAL A 20 -13.05 17.65 3.24
CA VAL A 20 -11.88 18.51 3.06
C VAL A 20 -11.42 18.41 1.62
N VAL A 21 -11.09 19.55 1.01
CA VAL A 21 -10.51 19.60 -0.34
C VAL A 21 -9.06 20.08 -0.26
N ALA A 22 -8.15 19.25 -0.77
CA ALA A 22 -6.74 19.59 -0.94
C ALA A 22 -6.38 19.64 -2.42
N LYS A 23 -6.09 20.83 -2.96
CA LYS A 23 -5.77 21.03 -4.39
C LYS A 23 -4.41 20.46 -4.80
N GLY A 24 -3.53 20.20 -3.84
CA GLY A 24 -2.22 19.58 -4.08
C GLY A 24 -1.29 20.43 -4.97
N ASP A 25 -0.32 19.77 -5.59
CA ASP A 25 0.78 20.39 -6.33
C ASP A 25 0.75 19.99 -7.83
N GLY A 26 1.52 20.71 -8.65
CA GLY A 26 1.68 20.41 -10.08
C GLY A 26 0.35 20.51 -10.85
N ILE A 27 -0.09 19.43 -11.50
CA ILE A 27 -1.41 19.38 -12.18
C ILE A 27 -2.61 19.37 -11.23
N GLY A 28 -2.38 19.18 -9.93
CA GLY A 28 -3.41 18.99 -8.91
C GLY A 28 -4.52 20.04 -8.94
N PRO A 29 -4.21 21.35 -8.93
CA PRO A 29 -5.23 22.40 -8.98
C PRO A 29 -6.15 22.31 -10.20
N GLU A 30 -5.60 22.06 -11.39
CA GLU A 30 -6.37 22.04 -12.65
C GLU A 30 -7.35 20.85 -12.70
N ILE A 31 -6.90 19.66 -12.29
CA ILE A 31 -7.76 18.48 -12.26
C ILE A 31 -8.77 18.52 -11.11
N MET A 32 -8.43 19.14 -9.99
CA MET A 32 -9.37 19.35 -8.88
C MET A 32 -10.48 20.31 -9.30
N ASP A 33 -10.14 21.43 -9.94
CA ASP A 33 -11.14 22.39 -10.42
C ASP A 33 -12.06 21.77 -11.47
N ALA A 34 -11.52 20.97 -12.39
CA ALA A 34 -12.33 20.17 -13.32
C ALA A 34 -13.28 19.20 -12.58
N THR A 35 -12.78 18.47 -11.58
CA THR A 35 -13.58 17.51 -10.81
C THR A 35 -14.70 18.19 -10.02
N LEU A 36 -14.41 19.29 -9.33
CA LEU A 36 -15.40 20.05 -8.56
C LEU A 36 -16.51 20.63 -9.46
N ARG A 37 -16.16 21.11 -10.66
CA ARG A 37 -17.16 21.59 -11.64
C ARG A 37 -18.12 20.49 -12.10
N ILE A 38 -17.61 19.28 -12.31
CA ILE A 38 -18.45 18.12 -12.68
C ILE A 38 -19.39 17.74 -11.52
N LEU A 39 -18.88 17.72 -10.28
CA LEU A 39 -19.69 17.44 -9.08
C LEU A 39 -20.80 18.48 -8.89
N ASP A 40 -20.47 19.78 -9.03
CA ASP A 40 -21.43 20.89 -8.92
C ASP A 40 -22.52 20.79 -10.01
N ALA A 41 -22.13 20.58 -11.27
CA ALA A 41 -23.07 20.41 -12.37
C ALA A 41 -23.97 19.16 -12.21
N ALA A 42 -23.49 18.13 -11.54
CA ALA A 42 -24.27 16.95 -11.17
C ALA A 42 -25.19 17.17 -9.95
N ASN A 43 -25.27 18.41 -9.42
CA ASN A 43 -26.00 18.79 -8.22
C ASN A 43 -25.54 18.03 -6.96
N VAL A 44 -24.23 17.80 -6.81
CA VAL A 44 -23.64 17.31 -5.56
C VAL A 44 -23.35 18.51 -4.66
N THR A 45 -24.02 18.59 -3.50
CA THR A 45 -23.79 19.65 -2.52
C THR A 45 -22.64 19.28 -1.60
N LEU A 46 -21.53 20.01 -1.69
CA LEU A 46 -20.34 19.80 -0.86
C LEU A 46 -20.29 20.85 0.27
N ASP A 47 -20.16 20.38 1.50
CA ASP A 47 -19.79 21.21 2.65
C ASP A 47 -18.27 21.13 2.82
N ALA A 48 -17.55 21.82 1.93
CA ALA A 48 -16.11 21.69 1.74
C ALA A 48 -15.31 22.73 2.54
N ASP A 49 -14.40 22.24 3.39
CA ASP A 49 -13.32 23.07 3.95
C ASP A 49 -12.09 22.91 3.03
N HIS A 50 -11.59 24.00 2.44
CA HIS A 50 -10.40 23.97 1.58
C HIS A 50 -9.14 24.13 2.43
N ILE A 51 -8.15 23.26 2.20
CA ILE A 51 -6.87 23.28 2.92
C ILE A 51 -5.69 23.37 1.95
N GLU A 52 -4.59 23.94 2.44
CA GLU A 52 -3.30 23.96 1.76
C GLU A 52 -2.35 22.98 2.45
N ILE A 53 -1.89 21.99 1.70
CA ILE A 53 -0.94 20.96 2.13
C ILE A 53 0.00 20.65 0.96
N GLY A 54 1.20 20.16 1.25
CA GLY A 54 2.19 19.83 0.22
C GLY A 54 3.35 20.82 0.17
N GLU A 55 3.91 21.02 -1.02
CA GLU A 55 5.12 21.79 -1.23
C GLU A 55 4.99 23.23 -0.74
N GLN A 56 3.87 23.91 -1.05
CA GLN A 56 3.63 25.29 -0.61
C GLN A 56 3.59 25.42 0.92
N ALA A 57 2.90 24.49 1.60
CA ALA A 57 2.86 24.46 3.05
C ALA A 57 4.27 24.22 3.64
N TYR A 58 5.08 23.38 3.02
CA TYR A 58 6.46 23.17 3.45
C TYR A 58 7.34 24.41 3.27
N LEU A 59 7.28 25.05 2.10
CA LEU A 59 8.05 26.25 1.78
C LEU A 59 7.68 27.46 2.65
N SER A 60 6.47 27.49 3.22
CA SER A 60 6.06 28.51 4.19
C SER A 60 6.58 28.29 5.62
N GLY A 61 7.38 27.25 5.84
CA GLY A 61 8.04 26.97 7.12
C GLY A 61 7.41 25.85 7.95
N ASN A 62 6.36 25.19 7.44
CA ASN A 62 5.81 23.99 8.09
C ASN A 62 6.60 22.74 7.66
N THR A 63 7.51 22.28 8.51
CA THR A 63 8.40 21.16 8.20
C THR A 63 7.68 19.82 7.94
N SER A 64 6.42 19.69 8.34
CA SER A 64 5.60 18.51 8.04
C SER A 64 4.81 18.62 6.72
N GLY A 65 4.68 19.82 6.17
CA GLY A 65 3.84 20.13 5.01
C GLY A 65 2.33 20.05 5.28
N ILE A 66 1.91 19.91 6.55
CA ILE A 66 0.49 19.85 6.96
C ILE A 66 0.29 20.80 8.16
N PRO A 67 -0.37 21.97 7.97
CA PRO A 67 -0.64 22.89 9.07
C PRO A 67 -1.69 22.36 10.05
N GLU A 68 -1.66 22.85 11.29
CA GLU A 68 -2.61 22.45 12.33
C GLU A 68 -4.07 22.73 11.94
N SER A 69 -4.32 23.86 11.27
CA SER A 69 -5.64 24.17 10.70
C SER A 69 -6.13 23.13 9.67
N ALA A 70 -5.23 22.50 8.92
CA ALA A 70 -5.59 21.42 8.02
C ALA A 70 -5.99 20.16 8.81
N TRP A 71 -5.27 19.83 9.90
CA TRP A 71 -5.66 18.73 10.78
C TRP A 71 -7.01 18.97 11.44
N GLU A 72 -7.29 20.19 11.91
CA GLU A 72 -8.59 20.54 12.49
C GLU A 72 -9.74 20.32 11.50
N ALA A 73 -9.58 20.79 10.25
CA ALA A 73 -10.57 20.56 9.19
C ALA A 73 -10.77 19.06 8.90
N ILE A 74 -9.68 18.30 8.83
CA ILE A 74 -9.71 16.84 8.61
C ILE A 74 -10.45 16.15 9.76
N HIS A 75 -10.16 16.48 11.02
CA HIS A 75 -10.83 15.87 12.17
C HIS A 75 -12.33 16.19 12.21
N LYS A 76 -12.71 17.40 11.78
CA LYS A 76 -14.10 17.86 11.70
C LYS A 76 -14.89 17.14 10.61
N LYS A 77 -14.34 17.02 9.39
CA LYS A 77 -15.07 16.52 8.21
C LYS A 77 -14.87 15.02 7.95
N LYS A 78 -13.73 14.46 8.38
CA LYS A 78 -13.33 13.04 8.29
C LYS A 78 -13.12 12.46 6.89
N VAL A 79 -13.66 13.11 5.85
CA VAL A 79 -13.50 12.71 4.45
C VAL A 79 -12.66 13.72 3.71
N ILE A 80 -11.69 13.25 2.92
CA ILE A 80 -10.74 14.08 2.19
C ILE A 80 -10.84 13.76 0.70
N LEU A 81 -11.03 14.78 -0.14
CA LEU A 81 -10.81 14.71 -1.59
C LEU A 81 -9.52 15.46 -1.91
N LYS A 82 -8.52 14.74 -2.41
CA LYS A 82 -7.15 15.25 -2.53
C LYS A 82 -6.59 15.01 -3.93
N ALA A 83 -6.00 16.05 -4.52
CA ALA A 83 -5.18 15.92 -5.71
C ALA A 83 -3.73 15.48 -5.39
N PRO A 84 -2.90 15.13 -6.39
CA PRO A 84 -1.52 14.72 -6.16
C PRO A 84 -0.70 15.77 -5.41
N ILE A 85 0.22 15.32 -4.57
CA ILE A 85 1.15 16.17 -3.81
C ILE A 85 2.57 15.72 -4.13
N THR A 86 3.47 16.67 -4.38
CA THR A 86 4.87 16.40 -4.67
C THR A 86 5.57 15.92 -3.41
N THR A 87 6.36 14.84 -3.51
CA THR A 87 7.32 14.44 -2.46
C THR A 87 8.73 14.55 -3.03
N PRO A 88 9.66 15.27 -2.38
CA PRO A 88 11.06 15.38 -2.83
C PRO A 88 11.75 14.01 -2.98
N GLN A 89 12.58 13.83 -4.00
CA GLN A 89 13.33 12.59 -4.22
C GLN A 89 14.64 12.59 -3.40
N GLY A 90 14.90 11.51 -2.66
CA GLY A 90 16.20 11.19 -2.06
C GLY A 90 16.67 12.04 -0.87
N SER A 91 16.03 13.17 -0.58
CA SER A 91 16.26 14.01 0.59
C SER A 91 15.03 14.89 0.86
N GLY A 92 14.82 15.37 2.09
CA GLY A 92 13.70 16.24 2.44
C GLY A 92 12.73 15.61 3.44
N TYR A 93 11.48 16.08 3.43
CA TYR A 93 10.46 15.65 4.38
C TYR A 93 9.85 14.27 4.03
N LYS A 94 9.34 13.56 5.05
CA LYS A 94 8.64 12.28 4.85
C LYS A 94 7.40 12.49 3.99
N SER A 95 7.09 11.53 3.11
CA SER A 95 5.93 11.62 2.21
C SER A 95 4.64 12.01 2.96
N LEU A 96 4.02 13.13 2.57
CA LEU A 96 2.76 13.60 3.16
C LEU A 96 1.63 12.59 2.95
N ASN A 97 1.61 11.91 1.80
CA ASN A 97 0.61 10.88 1.50
C ASN A 97 0.68 9.76 2.55
N VAL A 98 1.88 9.27 2.85
CA VAL A 98 2.10 8.25 3.89
C VAL A 98 1.73 8.78 5.27
N THR A 99 2.12 10.02 5.59
CA THR A 99 1.79 10.66 6.88
C THR A 99 0.28 10.73 7.10
N ILE A 100 -0.51 11.22 6.13
CA ILE A 100 -1.98 11.30 6.24
C ILE A 100 -2.57 9.90 6.42
N ARG A 101 -2.16 8.93 5.59
CA ARG A 101 -2.67 7.55 5.65
C ARG A 101 -2.44 6.91 7.03
N LYS A 102 -1.22 7.04 7.57
CA LYS A 102 -0.86 6.45 8.86
C LYS A 102 -1.50 7.17 10.04
N SER A 103 -1.49 8.50 10.05
CA SER A 103 -2.06 9.29 11.15
C SER A 103 -3.57 9.11 11.29
N LEU A 104 -4.28 8.88 10.18
CA LEU A 104 -5.73 8.70 10.16
C LEU A 104 -6.18 7.23 10.17
N GLY A 105 -5.23 6.29 10.19
CA GLY A 105 -5.51 4.85 10.19
C GLY A 105 -6.22 4.36 8.92
N LEU A 106 -5.83 4.90 7.75
CA LEU A 106 -6.39 4.56 6.43
C LEU A 106 -5.77 3.25 5.90
N PHE A 107 -6.07 2.14 6.57
CA PHE A 107 -5.43 0.84 6.39
C PHE A 107 -5.59 0.19 5.01
N SER A 108 -6.63 0.55 4.25
CA SER A 108 -6.91 -0.05 2.94
C SER A 108 -6.77 0.97 1.83
N ASN A 109 -5.96 0.69 0.82
CA ASN A 109 -5.91 1.46 -0.43
C ASN A 109 -6.49 0.62 -1.57
N VAL A 110 -7.66 1.02 -2.06
CA VAL A 110 -8.41 0.31 -3.11
C VAL A 110 -8.17 0.98 -4.46
N ARG A 111 -7.69 0.21 -5.43
CA ARG A 111 -7.29 0.66 -6.77
C ARG A 111 -7.94 -0.23 -7.83
N PRO A 112 -9.16 0.10 -8.30
CA PRO A 112 -9.77 -0.57 -9.44
C PRO A 112 -9.00 -0.29 -10.74
N ALA A 113 -8.80 -1.33 -11.55
CA ALA A 113 -8.18 -1.24 -12.86
C ALA A 113 -9.04 -2.02 -13.87
N VAL A 114 -9.65 -1.30 -14.80
CA VAL A 114 -10.59 -1.86 -15.79
C VAL A 114 -10.17 -1.47 -17.19
N SER A 115 -10.42 -2.37 -18.14
CA SER A 115 -10.21 -2.08 -19.55
C SER A 115 -11.35 -1.22 -20.10
N TYR A 116 -10.99 -0.17 -20.84
CA TYR A 116 -11.94 0.68 -21.56
C TYR A 116 -11.95 0.38 -23.07
N HIS A 117 -11.62 -0.86 -23.46
CA HIS A 117 -11.69 -1.32 -24.84
C HIS A 117 -13.15 -1.32 -25.37
N PRO A 118 -13.40 -0.99 -26.66
CA PRO A 118 -12.44 -0.63 -27.71
C PRO A 118 -12.04 0.85 -27.76
N ILE A 119 -12.60 1.70 -26.91
CA ILE A 119 -12.41 3.16 -26.96
C ILE A 119 -10.97 3.54 -26.58
N VAL A 120 -10.44 2.94 -25.51
CA VAL A 120 -9.02 3.00 -25.16
C VAL A 120 -8.39 1.69 -25.62
N GLU A 121 -7.38 1.79 -26.50
CA GLU A 121 -6.67 0.62 -26.97
C GLU A 121 -5.97 -0.08 -25.80
N SER A 122 -6.24 -1.37 -25.65
CA SER A 122 -5.63 -2.19 -24.62
C SER A 122 -5.32 -3.57 -25.19
N LYS A 123 -4.18 -4.12 -24.75
CA LYS A 123 -3.81 -5.52 -25.02
C LYS A 123 -4.68 -6.50 -24.22
N HIS A 124 -5.44 -6.01 -23.25
CA HIS A 124 -6.27 -6.79 -22.33
C HIS A 124 -7.70 -6.25 -22.34
N PRO A 125 -8.50 -6.54 -23.39
CA PRO A 125 -9.80 -5.89 -23.63
C PRO A 125 -10.89 -6.25 -22.61
N VAL A 126 -10.73 -7.33 -21.84
CA VAL A 126 -11.71 -7.81 -20.86
C VAL A 126 -11.21 -7.72 -19.42
N MET A 127 -10.08 -7.04 -19.19
CA MET A 127 -9.52 -6.88 -17.84
C MET A 127 -10.48 -6.10 -16.95
N ASP A 128 -10.74 -6.64 -15.76
CA ASP A 128 -11.50 -5.99 -14.69
C ASP A 128 -11.06 -6.57 -13.35
N LEU A 129 -10.14 -5.88 -12.69
CA LEU A 129 -9.60 -6.31 -11.40
C LEU A 129 -9.48 -5.14 -10.42
N VAL A 130 -9.27 -5.46 -9.15
CA VAL A 130 -9.08 -4.46 -8.09
C VAL A 130 -7.92 -4.87 -7.21
N VAL A 131 -6.98 -3.95 -6.98
CA VAL A 131 -5.91 -4.13 -5.99
C VAL A 131 -6.35 -3.50 -4.67
N VAL A 132 -6.39 -4.31 -3.62
CA VAL A 132 -6.61 -3.92 -2.22
C VAL A 132 -5.26 -4.00 -1.51
N ARG A 133 -4.61 -2.85 -1.40
CA ARG A 133 -3.26 -2.68 -0.86
C ARG A 133 -3.32 -2.35 0.64
N GLU A 134 -2.54 -3.05 1.44
CA GLU A 134 -2.24 -2.67 2.83
C GLU A 134 -1.49 -1.33 2.88
N ASN A 135 -1.84 -0.42 3.79
CA ASN A 135 -1.50 1.01 3.65
C ASN A 135 -0.98 1.69 4.94
N GLU A 136 -0.75 0.96 6.03
CA GLU A 136 -0.28 1.44 7.33
C GLU A 136 1.16 1.01 7.67
N GLU A 137 1.58 -0.18 7.22
CA GLU A 137 2.82 -0.85 7.66
C GLU A 137 3.74 -1.23 6.49
N ASP A 138 4.51 -2.33 6.60
CA ASP A 138 5.56 -2.74 5.65
C ASP A 138 6.71 -1.71 5.53
N LEU A 139 7.55 -1.83 4.50
CA LEU A 139 8.71 -0.97 4.23
C LEU A 139 8.37 0.53 4.09
N TYR A 140 7.11 0.86 3.78
CA TYR A 140 6.62 2.26 3.71
C TYR A 140 6.58 2.93 5.09
N ALA A 141 6.82 2.18 6.18
CA ALA A 141 7.06 2.78 7.47
C ALA A 141 8.29 3.71 7.50
N GLY A 142 9.26 3.51 6.60
CA GLY A 142 10.44 4.38 6.48
C GLY A 142 11.27 4.42 7.76
N ILE A 143 11.40 3.26 8.42
CA ILE A 143 12.20 3.11 9.65
C ILE A 143 13.57 2.61 9.22
N GLU A 144 14.47 3.57 8.99
CA GLU A 144 15.79 3.35 8.40
C GLU A 144 16.89 3.77 9.36
N HIS A 145 17.96 2.99 9.39
CA HIS A 145 19.12 3.23 10.24
C HIS A 145 20.39 2.87 9.46
N GLN A 146 21.35 3.78 9.42
CA GLN A 146 22.71 3.44 9.04
C GLN A 146 23.31 2.57 10.15
N GLN A 147 23.69 1.33 9.83
CA GLN A 147 24.26 0.38 10.80
C GLN A 147 25.77 0.58 10.94
N THR A 148 26.47 0.80 9.82
CA THR A 148 27.91 1.04 9.72
C THR A 148 28.19 2.06 8.60
N ASP A 149 29.45 2.37 8.31
CA ASP A 149 29.77 3.21 7.16
C ASP A 149 29.45 2.54 5.81
N GLU A 150 29.45 1.19 5.73
CA GLU A 150 29.11 0.44 4.52
C GLU A 150 27.64 -0.07 4.45
N VAL A 151 26.89 -0.07 5.55
CA VAL A 151 25.59 -0.77 5.63
C VAL A 151 24.47 0.10 6.19
N ALA A 152 23.35 0.16 5.46
CA ALA A 152 22.07 0.71 5.93
C ALA A 152 21.00 -0.39 6.04
N GLN A 153 20.05 -0.21 6.96
CA GLN A 153 18.96 -1.14 7.23
C GLN A 153 17.61 -0.41 7.17
N CYS A 154 16.63 -1.02 6.52
CA CYS A 154 15.22 -0.64 6.60
C CYS A 154 14.41 -1.76 7.28
N LEU A 155 13.51 -1.41 8.20
CA LEU A 155 12.66 -2.37 8.89
C LEU A 155 11.36 -2.64 8.13
N LYS A 156 11.11 -3.90 7.80
CA LYS A 156 9.80 -4.41 7.34
C LYS A 156 9.02 -4.92 8.54
N LEU A 157 7.97 -4.20 8.93
CA LEU A 157 7.09 -4.58 10.03
C LEU A 157 5.73 -5.00 9.48
N ILE A 158 5.34 -6.25 9.73
CA ILE A 158 4.01 -6.77 9.39
C ILE A 158 3.36 -7.24 10.68
N SER A 159 2.14 -6.78 10.93
CA SER A 159 1.40 -7.11 12.14
C SER A 159 0.21 -8.01 11.83
N ARG A 160 -0.16 -8.85 12.80
CA ARG A 160 -1.37 -9.66 12.72
C ARG A 160 -2.63 -8.80 12.57
N PRO A 161 -2.88 -7.76 13.41
CA PRO A 161 -4.08 -6.94 13.26
C PRO A 161 -4.12 -6.17 11.94
N GLY A 162 -2.99 -5.64 11.45
CA GLY A 162 -2.92 -4.98 10.13
C GLY A 162 -3.27 -5.95 8.99
N SER A 163 -2.66 -7.14 9.02
CA SER A 163 -2.95 -8.22 8.06
C SER A 163 -4.42 -8.65 8.09
N GLU A 164 -5.03 -8.78 9.28
CA GLU A 164 -6.44 -9.19 9.39
C GLU A 164 -7.37 -8.11 8.84
N LYS A 165 -7.13 -6.83 9.16
CA LYS A 165 -7.93 -5.70 8.64
C LYS A 165 -7.99 -5.73 7.12
N ILE A 166 -6.84 -5.76 6.46
CA ILE A 166 -6.78 -5.66 5.00
C ILE A 166 -7.31 -6.93 4.31
N CYS A 167 -7.00 -8.12 4.84
CA CYS A 167 -7.52 -9.37 4.28
C CYS A 167 -9.04 -9.42 4.39
N ARG A 168 -9.59 -9.10 5.57
CA ARG A 168 -11.04 -9.09 5.78
C ARG A 168 -11.73 -8.04 4.92
N TYR A 169 -11.13 -6.86 4.80
CA TYR A 169 -11.63 -5.82 3.91
C TYR A 169 -11.68 -6.29 2.45
N ALA A 170 -10.66 -6.99 1.96
CA ALA A 170 -10.66 -7.53 0.60
C ALA A 170 -11.77 -8.56 0.36
N PHE A 171 -12.06 -9.43 1.32
CA PHE A 171 -13.18 -10.37 1.23
C PHE A 171 -14.56 -9.69 1.33
N GLU A 172 -14.72 -8.72 2.23
CA GLU A 172 -15.95 -7.92 2.29
C GLU A 172 -16.14 -7.09 1.02
N TYR A 173 -15.07 -6.52 0.46
CA TYR A 173 -15.09 -5.85 -0.83
C TYR A 173 -15.56 -6.82 -1.92
N ALA A 174 -14.97 -8.01 -1.97
CA ALA A 174 -15.34 -9.00 -2.97
C ALA A 174 -16.82 -9.37 -2.87
N LYS A 175 -17.32 -9.64 -1.66
CA LYS A 175 -18.74 -9.90 -1.39
C LYS A 175 -19.62 -8.72 -1.83
N LYS A 176 -19.22 -7.50 -1.48
CA LYS A 176 -20.01 -6.28 -1.69
C LYS A 176 -20.16 -5.93 -3.15
N TYR A 177 -19.09 -6.08 -3.92
CA TYR A 177 -19.04 -5.80 -5.35
C TYR A 177 -19.32 -7.06 -6.20
N ASN A 178 -19.84 -8.12 -5.59
CA ASN A 178 -20.20 -9.39 -6.24
C ASN A 178 -19.05 -10.04 -7.05
N ARG A 179 -17.81 -9.79 -6.60
CA ARG A 179 -16.59 -10.43 -7.08
C ARG A 179 -16.56 -11.87 -6.58
N LYS A 180 -15.85 -12.74 -7.30
CA LYS A 180 -15.86 -14.20 -7.08
C LYS A 180 -14.54 -14.73 -6.56
N LYS A 181 -13.46 -13.97 -6.69
CA LYS A 181 -12.12 -14.44 -6.29
C LYS A 181 -11.30 -13.38 -5.58
N VAL A 182 -10.59 -13.79 -4.53
CA VAL A 182 -9.54 -13.02 -3.86
C VAL A 182 -8.20 -13.76 -3.98
N THR A 183 -7.23 -13.15 -4.62
CA THR A 183 -5.85 -13.65 -4.77
C THR A 183 -4.91 -12.86 -3.86
N CYS A 184 -4.26 -13.54 -2.91
CA CYS A 184 -3.25 -12.98 -2.01
C CYS A 184 -1.85 -13.05 -2.63
N LEU A 185 -1.12 -11.93 -2.72
CA LEU A 185 0.26 -11.90 -3.25
C LEU A 185 1.27 -11.68 -2.13
N VAL A 186 2.25 -12.57 -2.01
CA VAL A 186 3.25 -12.57 -0.93
C VAL A 186 4.62 -13.06 -1.43
N LYS A 187 5.67 -12.94 -0.62
CA LYS A 187 6.99 -13.56 -0.87
C LYS A 187 7.43 -14.43 0.31
N ASP A 188 6.50 -15.20 0.88
CA ASP A 188 6.69 -16.03 2.08
C ASP A 188 7.68 -17.20 1.89
N ASN A 189 7.98 -17.59 0.65
CA ASN A 189 9.06 -18.52 0.34
C ASN A 189 10.44 -17.98 0.73
N ILE A 190 10.62 -16.64 0.76
CA ILE A 190 11.83 -15.96 1.23
C ILE A 190 11.59 -15.37 2.63
N MET A 191 10.55 -14.56 2.79
CA MET A 191 10.19 -13.84 4.02
C MET A 191 9.21 -14.64 4.88
N LYS A 192 9.70 -15.76 5.41
CA LYS A 192 8.89 -16.76 6.13
C LYS A 192 8.16 -16.23 7.37
N VAL A 193 8.66 -15.18 8.02
CA VAL A 193 8.05 -14.63 9.25
C VAL A 193 7.08 -13.49 8.93
N THR A 194 7.50 -12.47 8.17
CA THR A 194 6.67 -11.30 7.85
C THR A 194 5.56 -11.66 6.86
N ASP A 195 5.92 -12.05 5.64
CA ASP A 195 4.97 -12.44 4.60
C ASP A 195 4.25 -13.73 4.97
N GLY A 196 4.94 -14.63 5.69
CA GLY A 196 4.32 -15.83 6.24
C GLY A 196 3.22 -15.52 7.26
N LEU A 197 3.39 -14.49 8.10
CA LEU A 197 2.33 -14.01 9.00
C LEU A 197 1.13 -13.51 8.19
N PHE A 198 1.36 -12.62 7.22
CA PHE A 198 0.30 -12.10 6.34
C PHE A 198 -0.47 -13.24 5.65
N HIS A 199 0.25 -14.18 5.04
CA HIS A 199 -0.33 -15.33 4.36
C HIS A 199 -1.12 -16.24 5.32
N SER A 200 -0.61 -16.49 6.53
CA SER A 200 -1.34 -17.28 7.53
C SER A 200 -2.66 -16.64 7.93
N VAL A 201 -2.67 -15.32 8.12
CA VAL A 201 -3.88 -14.54 8.44
C VAL A 201 -4.85 -14.55 7.28
N PHE A 202 -4.37 -14.38 6.03
CA PHE A 202 -5.22 -14.50 4.84
C PHE A 202 -5.95 -15.85 4.81
N LYS A 203 -5.22 -16.97 5.03
CA LYS A 203 -5.81 -18.32 5.09
C LYS A 203 -6.81 -18.50 6.22
N GLU A 204 -6.60 -17.84 7.35
CA GLU A 204 -7.54 -17.86 8.47
C GLU A 204 -8.84 -17.12 8.11
N VAL A 205 -8.73 -15.90 7.59
CA VAL A 205 -9.87 -15.07 7.17
C VAL A 205 -10.65 -15.74 6.03
N ALA A 206 -9.97 -16.32 5.04
CA ALA A 206 -10.59 -16.98 3.88
C ALA A 206 -11.61 -18.07 4.27
N LYS A 207 -11.39 -18.77 5.39
CA LYS A 207 -12.33 -19.80 5.89
C LYS A 207 -13.69 -19.24 6.29
N GLU A 208 -13.76 -17.94 6.58
CA GLU A 208 -15.01 -17.24 6.93
C GLU A 208 -15.84 -16.85 5.69
N TYR A 209 -15.28 -17.01 4.48
CA TYR A 209 -15.91 -16.64 3.20
C TYR A 209 -15.92 -17.82 2.21
N PRO A 210 -16.64 -18.93 2.50
CA PRO A 210 -16.60 -20.14 1.67
C PRO A 210 -17.12 -19.95 0.24
N ASP A 211 -17.93 -18.92 -0.01
CA ASP A 211 -18.50 -18.61 -1.32
C ASP A 211 -17.57 -17.81 -2.24
N ILE A 212 -16.38 -17.41 -1.74
CA ILE A 212 -15.38 -16.64 -2.49
C ILE A 212 -14.16 -17.52 -2.69
N GLN A 213 -13.73 -17.70 -3.94
CA GLN A 213 -12.50 -18.43 -4.23
C GLN A 213 -11.32 -17.68 -3.62
N ALA A 214 -10.55 -18.37 -2.77
CA ALA A 214 -9.35 -17.83 -2.15
C ALA A 214 -8.11 -18.56 -2.64
N GLU A 215 -7.14 -17.82 -3.16
CA GLU A 215 -5.85 -18.38 -3.57
C GLU A 215 -4.70 -17.45 -3.17
N SER A 216 -3.47 -17.98 -3.18
CA SER A 216 -2.25 -17.22 -2.90
C SER A 216 -1.21 -17.48 -3.98
N GLN A 217 -0.48 -16.45 -4.40
CA GLN A 217 0.61 -16.58 -5.37
C GLN A 217 1.85 -15.83 -4.88
N ILE A 218 3.02 -16.25 -5.37
CA ILE A 218 4.25 -15.50 -5.11
C ILE A 218 4.25 -14.23 -5.98
N ILE A 219 4.58 -13.10 -5.38
CA ILE A 219 4.45 -11.76 -5.99
C ILE A 219 5.15 -11.64 -7.35
N ASP A 220 6.30 -12.29 -7.57
CA ASP A 220 7.05 -12.20 -8.83
C ASP A 220 6.31 -12.81 -10.02
N ILE A 221 5.91 -14.08 -9.91
CA ILE A 221 5.16 -14.78 -10.95
C ILE A 221 3.74 -14.21 -11.09
N ALA A 222 3.15 -13.73 -9.99
CA ALA A 222 1.86 -13.07 -10.04
C ALA A 222 1.92 -11.78 -10.86
N THR A 223 2.89 -10.90 -10.61
CA THR A 223 3.05 -9.65 -11.39
C THR A 223 3.29 -9.94 -12.87
N ALA A 224 4.11 -10.94 -13.21
CA ALA A 224 4.32 -11.34 -14.60
C ALA A 224 3.04 -11.84 -15.27
N ARG A 225 2.20 -12.59 -14.53
CA ARG A 225 0.90 -13.07 -15.02
C ARG A 225 -0.11 -11.94 -15.14
N ILE A 226 -0.16 -11.01 -14.18
CA ILE A 226 -1.01 -9.81 -14.27
C ILE A 226 -0.67 -9.01 -15.54
N ALA A 227 0.62 -8.83 -15.84
CA ALA A 227 1.03 -8.11 -17.05
C ALA A 227 0.70 -8.85 -18.37
N ASN A 228 0.45 -10.16 -18.34
CA ASN A 228 0.22 -10.97 -19.56
C ASN A 228 -1.23 -11.45 -19.72
N ARG A 229 -1.91 -11.75 -18.62
CA ARG A 229 -3.24 -12.35 -18.53
C ARG A 229 -4.01 -11.83 -17.30
N PRO A 230 -4.21 -10.50 -17.18
CA PRO A 230 -4.84 -9.90 -16.00
C PRO A 230 -6.29 -10.34 -15.79
N GLU A 231 -6.98 -10.84 -16.84
CA GLU A 231 -8.33 -11.40 -16.76
C GLU A 231 -8.43 -12.66 -15.88
N GLU A 232 -7.30 -13.27 -15.52
CA GLU A 232 -7.29 -14.34 -14.52
C GLU A 232 -7.48 -13.81 -13.09
N TYR A 233 -7.39 -12.50 -12.84
CA TYR A 233 -7.46 -11.90 -11.51
C TYR A 233 -8.78 -11.14 -11.34
N ASP A 234 -9.24 -11.04 -10.09
CA ASP A 234 -10.49 -10.38 -9.73
C ASP A 234 -10.21 -9.38 -8.60
N VAL A 235 -10.23 -9.80 -7.33
CA VAL A 235 -9.69 -9.00 -6.22
C VAL A 235 -8.30 -9.49 -5.86
N ILE A 236 -7.34 -8.57 -5.79
CA ILE A 236 -5.97 -8.83 -5.33
C ILE A 236 -5.79 -8.20 -3.96
N VAL A 237 -5.23 -8.94 -3.00
CA VAL A 237 -4.84 -8.39 -1.69
C VAL A 237 -3.35 -8.62 -1.43
N THR A 238 -2.64 -7.59 -0.98
CA THR A 238 -1.18 -7.70 -0.76
C THR A 238 -0.65 -6.61 0.20
N LEU A 239 0.62 -6.74 0.56
CA LEU A 239 1.35 -5.84 1.46
C LEU A 239 1.67 -4.49 0.77
N ASN A 240 2.03 -3.47 1.55
CA ASN A 240 2.16 -2.09 1.08
C ASN A 240 3.04 -1.91 -0.16
N LEU A 241 4.32 -2.34 -0.12
CA LEU A 241 5.24 -2.14 -1.24
C LEU A 241 4.80 -2.92 -2.49
N TYR A 242 4.27 -4.12 -2.30
CA TYR A 242 3.81 -4.96 -3.40
C TYR A 242 2.55 -4.41 -4.04
N GLY A 243 1.63 -3.89 -3.23
CA GLY A 243 0.42 -3.25 -3.69
C GLY A 243 0.71 -2.00 -4.51
N ASP A 244 1.72 -1.20 -4.11
CA ASP A 244 2.19 -0.06 -4.89
C ASP A 244 2.58 -0.49 -6.30
N ILE A 245 3.57 -1.40 -6.40
CA ILE A 245 4.13 -1.87 -7.67
C ILE A 245 3.07 -2.52 -8.55
N VAL A 246 2.29 -3.46 -8.00
CA VAL A 246 1.29 -4.20 -8.78
C VAL A 246 0.18 -3.27 -9.26
N SER A 247 -0.28 -2.35 -8.41
CA SER A 247 -1.36 -1.45 -8.82
C SER A 247 -0.95 -0.48 -9.93
N ASP A 248 0.29 0.00 -9.93
CA ASP A 248 0.83 0.82 -11.02
C ASP A 248 0.94 0.02 -12.32
N VAL A 249 1.39 -1.25 -12.26
CA VAL A 249 1.37 -2.15 -13.42
C VAL A 249 -0.05 -2.33 -13.95
N THR A 250 -1.03 -2.58 -13.07
CA THR A 250 -2.43 -2.76 -13.49
C THR A 250 -3.05 -1.49 -14.07
N ALA A 251 -2.70 -0.32 -13.54
CA ALA A 251 -3.16 0.97 -14.03
C ALA A 251 -2.58 1.25 -15.44
N GLU A 252 -1.29 0.99 -15.65
CA GLU A 252 -0.65 1.18 -16.96
C GLU A 252 -1.27 0.26 -18.03
N ILE A 253 -1.42 -1.04 -17.75
CA ILE A 253 -2.00 -1.98 -18.74
C ILE A 253 -3.50 -1.77 -18.95
N SER A 254 -4.18 -1.01 -18.09
CA SER A 254 -5.58 -0.61 -18.28
C SER A 254 -5.78 0.46 -19.36
N GLY A 255 -4.69 1.14 -19.76
CA GLY A 255 -4.66 2.09 -20.87
C GLY A 255 -3.96 3.40 -20.51
N SER A 256 -4.03 3.84 -19.25
CA SER A 256 -3.29 5.00 -18.74
C SER A 256 -3.43 5.09 -17.22
N VAL A 257 -2.33 5.38 -16.51
CA VAL A 257 -2.35 5.71 -15.08
C VAL A 257 -3.20 6.96 -14.80
N GLY A 258 -3.33 7.88 -15.76
CA GLY A 258 -4.18 9.07 -15.69
C GLY A 258 -5.68 8.78 -15.56
N LEU A 259 -6.11 7.54 -15.83
CA LEU A 259 -7.49 7.08 -15.65
C LEU A 259 -7.76 6.50 -14.26
N ALA A 260 -6.71 6.23 -13.48
CA ALA A 260 -6.86 5.42 -12.28
C ALA A 260 -7.11 6.27 -11.02
N GLY A 261 -8.26 6.03 -10.38
CA GLY A 261 -8.63 6.59 -9.08
C GLY A 261 -8.39 5.61 -7.95
N SER A 262 -8.28 6.13 -6.72
CA SER A 262 -8.09 5.31 -5.53
C SER A 262 -8.85 5.83 -4.33
N SER A 263 -9.14 4.92 -3.40
CA SER A 263 -9.71 5.23 -2.09
C SER A 263 -8.86 4.64 -0.98
N ASN A 264 -8.50 5.48 -0.02
CA ASN A 264 -7.81 5.12 1.20
C ASN A 264 -8.85 5.11 2.33
N ILE A 265 -9.18 3.93 2.83
CA ILE A 265 -10.28 3.70 3.78
C ILE A 265 -9.72 3.31 5.14
N GLY A 266 -10.17 4.03 6.16
CA GLY A 266 -9.93 3.72 7.57
C GLY A 266 -11.23 3.44 8.31
N LYS A 267 -11.13 3.29 9.64
CA LYS A 267 -12.31 3.10 10.50
C LYS A 267 -13.16 4.37 10.61
N ASP A 268 -12.49 5.50 10.84
CA ASP A 268 -13.14 6.78 11.15
C ASP A 268 -12.95 7.83 10.05
N TYR A 269 -12.03 7.59 9.11
CA TYR A 269 -11.60 8.51 8.08
C TYR A 269 -11.59 7.85 6.69
N ALA A 270 -11.72 8.66 5.65
CA ALA A 270 -11.54 8.23 4.26
C ALA A 270 -10.86 9.32 3.43
N MET A 271 -10.00 8.93 2.49
CA MET A 271 -9.33 9.84 1.55
C MET A 271 -9.39 9.31 0.14
N PHE A 272 -9.87 10.15 -0.78
CA PHE A 272 -10.06 9.83 -2.19
C PHE A 272 -9.09 10.66 -3.04
N GLU A 273 -8.36 10.01 -3.94
CA GLU A 273 -7.31 10.65 -4.73
C GLU A 273 -7.08 9.91 -6.06
N ALA A 274 -6.41 10.57 -7.00
CA ALA A 274 -5.85 9.90 -8.17
C ALA A 274 -4.62 9.04 -7.77
N ILE A 275 -4.31 8.00 -8.56
CA ILE A 275 -3.10 7.20 -8.34
C ILE A 275 -1.82 7.95 -8.74
N HIS A 276 -1.89 8.72 -9.83
CA HIS A 276 -0.72 9.39 -10.42
C HIS A 276 -0.13 10.51 -9.54
N GLY A 277 1.13 10.86 -9.83
CA GLY A 277 1.84 11.97 -9.18
C GLY A 277 1.44 13.36 -9.70
N SER A 278 2.20 14.38 -9.29
CA SER A 278 1.95 15.79 -9.61
C SER A 278 2.31 16.23 -11.04
N ALA A 279 2.99 15.37 -11.82
CA ALA A 279 3.33 15.61 -13.24
C ALA A 279 3.84 17.03 -13.54
N PRO A 280 4.97 17.45 -12.94
CA PRO A 280 5.46 18.84 -13.00
C PRO A 280 5.79 19.30 -14.43
N ASP A 281 6.07 18.38 -15.34
CA ASP A 281 6.36 18.63 -16.75
C ASP A 281 5.15 19.16 -17.54
N ILE A 282 3.92 18.92 -17.05
CA ILE A 282 2.67 19.39 -17.69
C ILE A 282 1.81 20.31 -16.81
N ALA A 283 2.27 20.64 -15.60
CA ALA A 283 1.59 21.55 -14.70
C ALA A 283 1.34 22.94 -15.33
N GLY A 284 0.12 23.46 -15.16
CA GLY A 284 -0.29 24.78 -15.65
C GLY A 284 -0.52 24.86 -17.16
N LYS A 285 -0.45 23.74 -17.89
CA LYS A 285 -0.64 23.70 -19.35
C LYS A 285 -2.09 23.40 -19.76
N GLY A 286 -2.97 23.05 -18.84
CA GLY A 286 -4.36 22.70 -19.13
C GLY A 286 -4.54 21.44 -19.97
N ILE A 287 -3.56 20.52 -19.96
CA ILE A 287 -3.59 19.29 -20.78
C ILE A 287 -3.68 17.99 -19.96
N ALA A 288 -3.68 18.08 -18.62
CA ALA A 288 -3.78 16.92 -17.74
C ALA A 288 -5.16 16.24 -17.86
N ASN A 289 -5.19 14.93 -17.77
CA ASN A 289 -6.43 14.18 -17.70
C ASN A 289 -7.02 14.19 -16.28
N PRO A 290 -8.24 14.74 -16.05
CA PRO A 290 -8.83 14.77 -14.71
C PRO A 290 -9.50 13.44 -14.31
N SER A 291 -9.52 12.43 -15.19
CA SER A 291 -10.29 11.19 -15.00
C SER A 291 -9.92 10.42 -13.74
N GLY A 292 -8.63 10.29 -13.40
CA GLY A 292 -8.20 9.58 -12.19
C GLY A 292 -8.77 10.20 -10.90
N LEU A 293 -8.72 11.53 -10.78
CA LEU A 293 -9.30 12.22 -9.61
C LEU A 293 -10.82 12.18 -9.62
N LEU A 294 -11.45 12.30 -10.80
CA LEU A 294 -12.89 12.14 -10.96
C LEU A 294 -13.36 10.74 -10.52
N HIS A 295 -12.64 9.68 -10.88
CA HIS A 295 -12.91 8.32 -10.40
C HIS A 295 -12.73 8.19 -8.89
N GLY A 296 -11.74 8.88 -8.30
CA GLY A 296 -11.65 9.03 -6.85
C GLY A 296 -12.89 9.69 -6.24
N ALA A 297 -13.39 10.78 -6.84
CA ALA A 297 -14.61 11.45 -6.40
C ALA A 297 -15.88 10.58 -6.57
N ILE A 298 -15.95 9.75 -7.62
CA ILE A 298 -17.02 8.76 -7.78
C ILE A 298 -17.00 7.74 -6.64
N GLN A 299 -15.82 7.25 -6.24
CA GLN A 299 -15.67 6.38 -5.07
C GLN A 299 -16.05 7.10 -3.76
N MET A 300 -15.78 8.41 -3.66
CA MET A 300 -16.23 9.25 -2.53
C MET A 300 -17.75 9.32 -2.42
N LEU A 301 -18.44 9.51 -3.54
CA LEU A 301 -19.91 9.51 -3.56
C LEU A 301 -20.47 8.15 -3.14
N GLN A 302 -19.88 7.05 -3.61
CA GLN A 302 -20.25 5.70 -3.18
C GLN A 302 -20.05 5.51 -1.66
N TYR A 303 -18.96 6.05 -1.10
CA TYR A 303 -18.70 6.01 0.34
C TYR A 303 -19.75 6.76 1.15
N PHE A 304 -20.24 7.90 0.65
CA PHE A 304 -21.36 8.63 1.27
C PHE A 304 -22.73 7.97 1.06
N GLY A 305 -22.82 6.93 0.23
CA GLY A 305 -24.09 6.30 -0.17
C GLY A 305 -24.83 7.06 -1.29
N GLU A 306 -24.22 8.07 -1.90
CA GLU A 306 -24.76 8.84 -3.03
C GLU A 306 -24.52 8.10 -4.37
N VAL A 307 -24.93 6.84 -4.42
CA VAL A 307 -24.60 5.88 -5.49
C VAL A 307 -25.21 6.25 -6.83
N GLU A 308 -26.40 6.85 -6.80
CA GLU A 308 -27.08 7.31 -8.00
C GLU A 308 -26.32 8.49 -8.65
N LYS A 309 -25.74 9.39 -7.84
CA LYS A 309 -24.91 10.51 -8.34
C LYS A 309 -23.58 10.00 -8.86
N ALA A 310 -22.99 9.02 -8.17
CA ALA A 310 -21.80 8.32 -8.64
C ALA A 310 -22.04 7.69 -10.03
N ALA A 311 -23.16 6.99 -10.21
CA ALA A 311 -23.54 6.37 -11.48
C ALA A 311 -23.83 7.40 -12.57
N LEU A 312 -24.51 8.51 -12.24
CA LEU A 312 -24.78 9.61 -13.18
C LEU A 312 -23.48 10.18 -13.76
N ILE A 313 -22.52 10.53 -12.90
CA ILE A 313 -21.24 11.11 -13.33
C ILE A 313 -20.42 10.08 -14.10
N HIS A 314 -20.39 8.84 -13.63
CA HIS A 314 -19.62 7.78 -14.28
C HIS A 314 -20.18 7.47 -15.68
N ASN A 315 -21.51 7.36 -15.84
CA ASN A 315 -22.12 7.17 -17.16
C ASN A 315 -21.87 8.36 -18.09
N ALA A 316 -21.91 9.60 -17.59
CA ALA A 316 -21.56 10.78 -18.37
C ALA A 316 -20.10 10.74 -18.87
N TRP A 317 -19.18 10.36 -17.98
CA TRP A 317 -17.77 10.18 -18.33
C TRP A 317 -17.57 9.07 -19.38
N LEU A 318 -18.20 7.90 -19.19
CA LEU A 318 -18.17 6.81 -20.17
C LEU A 318 -18.69 7.27 -21.54
N THR A 319 -19.79 8.04 -21.56
CA THR A 319 -20.37 8.61 -22.77
C THR A 319 -19.40 9.60 -23.45
N THR A 320 -18.64 10.39 -22.68
CA THR A 320 -17.62 11.30 -23.21
C THR A 320 -16.51 10.55 -23.94
N MET A 321 -16.04 9.47 -23.33
CA MET A 321 -15.02 8.60 -23.91
C MET A 321 -15.54 7.95 -25.20
N GLU A 322 -16.75 7.39 -25.20
CA GLU A 322 -17.35 6.80 -26.42
C GLU A 322 -17.52 7.77 -27.57
N ASP A 323 -17.84 9.03 -27.28
CA ASP A 323 -17.97 10.08 -28.29
C ASP A 323 -16.63 10.52 -28.87
N GLY A 324 -15.51 9.94 -28.40
CA GLY A 324 -14.17 10.18 -28.88
C GLY A 324 -13.62 11.54 -28.47
N ILE A 325 -14.12 12.12 -27.38
CA ILE A 325 -13.61 13.39 -26.83
C ILE A 325 -12.55 13.02 -25.79
N HIS A 326 -11.28 13.15 -26.15
CA HIS A 326 -10.18 12.61 -25.37
C HIS A 326 -9.14 13.67 -25.03
N THR A 327 -8.57 13.58 -23.84
CA THR A 327 -7.37 14.32 -23.45
C THR A 327 -6.13 13.76 -24.17
N GLY A 328 -5.01 14.49 -24.08
CA GLY A 328 -3.84 14.20 -24.89
C GLY A 328 -3.23 12.80 -24.73
N GLU A 329 -3.35 12.19 -23.55
CA GLU A 329 -2.82 10.85 -23.27
C GLU A 329 -3.64 9.72 -23.90
N ILE A 330 -4.95 9.92 -24.10
CA ILE A 330 -5.85 8.92 -24.72
C ILE A 330 -6.05 9.20 -26.21
N TYR A 331 -5.92 10.47 -26.63
CA TYR A 331 -6.17 10.87 -28.01
C TYR A 331 -5.29 10.10 -29.00
N LYS A 332 -5.94 9.50 -30.00
CA LYS A 332 -5.30 8.82 -31.12
C LYS A 332 -5.95 9.25 -32.43
N GLU A 333 -5.14 9.72 -33.37
CA GLU A 333 -5.61 10.12 -34.69
C GLU A 333 -6.30 8.95 -35.41
N GLY A 334 -7.41 9.26 -36.10
CA GLY A 334 -8.25 8.26 -36.78
C GLY A 334 -9.13 7.41 -35.87
N HIS A 335 -8.97 7.47 -34.54
CA HIS A 335 -9.81 6.77 -33.56
C HIS A 335 -10.61 7.74 -32.68
N SER A 336 -9.94 8.81 -32.22
CA SER A 336 -10.55 9.87 -31.43
C SER A 336 -11.19 10.93 -32.35
N LYS A 337 -12.32 11.48 -31.92
CA LYS A 337 -13.05 12.52 -32.65
C LYS A 337 -12.47 13.91 -32.37
N GLN A 338 -12.06 14.17 -31.13
CA GLN A 338 -11.57 15.47 -30.70
C GLN A 338 -10.52 15.34 -29.61
N LYS A 339 -9.42 16.08 -29.75
CA LYS A 339 -8.44 16.30 -28.68
C LYS A 339 -8.86 17.51 -27.85
N VAL A 340 -8.95 17.36 -26.53
CA VAL A 340 -9.34 18.43 -25.59
C VAL A 340 -8.34 18.60 -24.45
N GLY A 341 -8.34 19.79 -23.84
CA GLY A 341 -7.62 20.07 -22.59
C GLY A 341 -8.43 19.63 -21.35
N THR A 342 -7.86 19.83 -20.17
CA THR A 342 -8.47 19.47 -18.87
C THR A 342 -9.85 20.08 -18.68
N LYS A 343 -9.97 21.38 -19.01
CA LYS A 343 -11.21 22.14 -18.81
C LYS A 343 -12.29 21.71 -19.80
N GLU A 344 -11.93 21.60 -21.09
CA GLU A 344 -12.85 21.24 -22.16
C GLU A 344 -13.32 19.79 -22.03
N PHE A 345 -12.48 18.90 -21.48
CA PHE A 345 -12.90 17.54 -21.14
C PHE A 345 -13.96 17.55 -20.03
N ALA A 346 -13.79 18.37 -18.98
CA ALA A 346 -14.81 18.52 -17.95
C ALA A 346 -16.12 19.08 -18.51
N ASP A 347 -16.06 20.07 -19.40
CA ASP A 347 -17.23 20.63 -20.09
C ASP A 347 -17.97 19.54 -20.87
N ALA A 348 -17.22 18.70 -21.60
CA ALA A 348 -17.78 17.58 -22.35
C ALA A 348 -18.47 16.53 -21.46
N VAL A 349 -17.93 16.25 -20.27
CA VAL A 349 -18.58 15.37 -19.27
C VAL A 349 -19.86 16.02 -18.75
N ILE A 350 -19.83 17.32 -18.44
CA ILE A 350 -21.00 18.06 -17.94
C ILE A 350 -22.15 18.04 -18.96
N GLU A 351 -21.86 18.26 -20.24
CA GLU A 351 -22.84 18.20 -21.34
C GLU A 351 -23.52 16.83 -21.48
N ARG A 352 -22.89 15.78 -20.95
CA ARG A 352 -23.35 14.39 -21.01
C ARG A 352 -24.01 13.90 -19.73
N LEU A 353 -24.15 14.76 -18.71
CA LEU A 353 -24.92 14.40 -17.52
C LEU A 353 -26.35 14.00 -17.90
N GLY A 354 -26.75 12.80 -17.49
CA GLY A 354 -28.05 12.20 -17.82
C GLY A 354 -28.05 11.39 -19.11
N GLN A 355 -26.92 11.28 -19.82
CA GLN A 355 -26.73 10.34 -20.91
C GLN A 355 -26.13 9.04 -20.38
N VAL A 356 -26.36 7.94 -21.10
CA VAL A 356 -25.73 6.64 -20.82
C VAL A 356 -24.89 6.18 -22.02
N PRO A 357 -23.81 5.42 -21.76
CA PRO A 357 -23.01 4.84 -22.83
C PRO A 357 -23.81 3.82 -23.67
N GLU A 358 -23.47 3.70 -24.95
CA GLU A 358 -24.04 2.72 -25.88
C GLU A 358 -23.15 1.48 -26.06
N GLN A 359 -21.83 1.61 -25.96
CA GLN A 359 -20.85 0.54 -26.17
C GLN A 359 -20.34 -0.05 -24.86
N PHE A 360 -20.00 0.80 -23.90
CA PHE A 360 -19.65 0.43 -22.55
C PHE A 360 -20.87 -0.08 -21.80
N LYS A 361 -20.61 -0.98 -20.87
CA LYS A 361 -21.62 -1.41 -19.92
C LYS A 361 -22.06 -0.21 -19.08
N LYS A 362 -23.32 0.19 -19.22
CA LYS A 362 -23.91 1.22 -18.35
C LYS A 362 -23.77 0.85 -16.87
N ILE A 363 -23.50 1.87 -16.06
CA ILE A 363 -23.48 1.74 -14.61
C ILE A 363 -24.92 1.80 -14.12
N GLU A 364 -25.42 0.66 -13.65
CA GLU A 364 -26.73 0.55 -13.00
C GLU A 364 -26.52 0.45 -11.50
N VAL A 365 -27.32 1.19 -10.74
CA VAL A 365 -27.37 1.12 -9.28
C VAL A 365 -28.82 0.97 -8.85
N LYS A 366 -29.04 0.24 -7.76
CA LYS A 366 -30.37 0.17 -7.15
C LYS A 366 -30.48 1.20 -6.05
N GLU A 367 -31.64 1.86 -5.97
CA GLU A 367 -31.93 2.82 -4.91
C GLU A 367 -31.74 2.14 -3.53
N GLY A 368 -30.96 2.77 -2.65
CA GLY A 368 -30.64 2.24 -1.32
C GLY A 368 -29.47 1.26 -1.25
N GLU A 369 -28.73 1.02 -2.34
CA GLU A 369 -27.45 0.31 -2.25
C GLU A 369 -26.44 1.15 -1.44
N ASP A 370 -25.97 0.59 -0.33
CA ASP A 370 -24.91 1.17 0.50
C ASP A 370 -23.60 0.48 0.15
N PHE A 371 -22.53 1.15 -0.27
CA PHE A 371 -21.24 0.50 -0.60
C PHE A 371 -20.22 0.54 0.55
N ARG A 372 -20.61 1.04 1.73
CA ARG A 372 -19.71 1.07 2.89
C ARG A 372 -19.37 -0.35 3.34
N ILE A 373 -18.08 -0.57 3.55
CA ILE A 373 -17.53 -1.83 4.04
C ILE A 373 -17.12 -1.61 5.50
N ASN A 374 -17.79 -2.32 6.39
CA ASN A 374 -17.42 -2.39 7.80
C ASN A 374 -16.76 -3.75 8.04
N ILE A 375 -15.65 -3.75 8.75
CA ILE A 375 -14.93 -4.97 9.13
C ILE A 375 -14.95 -5.13 10.63
N ASP A 376 -15.14 -6.37 11.08
CA ASP A 376 -15.01 -6.76 12.49
C ASP A 376 -13.68 -7.50 12.69
N ILE A 377 -12.86 -7.07 13.64
CA ILE A 377 -11.51 -7.62 13.84
C ILE A 377 -11.48 -8.45 15.10
N LYS A 378 -10.98 -9.69 14.99
CA LYS A 378 -10.81 -10.57 16.13
C LYS A 378 -9.46 -10.29 16.79
N SER A 379 -9.48 -10.23 18.12
CA SER A 379 -8.26 -10.21 18.94
C SER A 379 -8.01 -11.62 19.49
N PRO A 380 -7.11 -12.41 18.89
CA PRO A 380 -6.80 -13.74 19.42
C PRO A 380 -6.11 -13.64 20.79
N ALA A 381 -6.19 -14.72 21.57
CA ALA A 381 -5.51 -14.81 22.85
C ALA A 381 -3.97 -14.65 22.68
N PRO A 382 -3.28 -14.00 23.63
CA PRO A 382 -1.83 -13.91 23.61
C PRO A 382 -1.19 -15.30 23.57
N LYS A 383 -0.13 -15.43 22.77
CA LYS A 383 0.70 -16.64 22.71
C LYS A 383 1.68 -16.69 23.88
N GLU A 384 2.06 -17.88 24.30
CA GLU A 384 3.15 -18.06 25.26
C GLU A 384 4.47 -17.62 24.62
N LYS A 385 5.04 -16.50 25.11
CA LYS A 385 6.28 -15.92 24.60
C LYS A 385 7.46 -16.31 25.50
N LYS A 386 8.44 -17.04 24.96
CA LYS A 386 9.66 -17.45 25.68
C LYS A 386 10.93 -16.94 25.00
N LEU A 387 11.81 -16.27 25.75
CA LEU A 387 13.11 -15.81 25.27
C LEU A 387 14.08 -16.99 25.20
N VAL A 388 14.70 -17.23 24.05
CA VAL A 388 15.56 -18.40 23.80
C VAL A 388 16.96 -18.06 23.26
N GLY A 389 17.26 -16.78 23.09
CA GLY A 389 18.53 -16.30 22.56
C GLY A 389 18.50 -14.82 22.20
N VAL A 390 19.59 -14.36 21.59
CA VAL A 390 19.75 -12.99 21.10
C VAL A 390 20.65 -12.99 19.85
N ASP A 391 20.28 -12.20 18.84
CA ASP A 391 21.20 -11.79 17.78
C ASP A 391 21.82 -10.44 18.18
N ILE A 392 23.15 -10.37 18.22
CA ILE A 392 23.91 -9.14 18.47
C ILE A 392 24.59 -8.72 17.16
N PHE A 393 24.39 -7.47 16.78
CA PHE A 393 24.96 -6.87 15.58
C PHE A 393 26.19 -6.03 15.96
N ILE A 394 27.31 -6.28 15.29
CA ILE A 394 28.62 -5.70 15.62
C ILE A 394 29.22 -5.01 14.40
N ASP A 395 29.81 -3.83 14.61
CA ASP A 395 30.67 -3.14 13.64
C ASP A 395 32.10 -3.66 13.82
N SER A 396 32.65 -4.27 12.77
CA SER A 396 34.07 -4.61 12.74
C SER A 396 34.62 -4.66 11.32
N ARG A 397 35.66 -3.87 11.07
CA ARG A 397 36.39 -3.87 9.79
C ARG A 397 37.29 -5.10 9.58
N ASP A 398 37.52 -5.91 10.61
CA ASP A 398 38.25 -7.17 10.45
C ASP A 398 37.34 -8.21 9.79
N ARG A 399 37.66 -8.60 8.54
CA ARG A 399 36.82 -9.46 7.69
C ARG A 399 37.11 -10.95 7.81
N ASP A 400 37.98 -11.35 8.72
CA ASP A 400 38.22 -12.76 9.01
C ASP A 400 37.12 -13.32 9.93
N ALA A 401 36.10 -13.94 9.32
CA ALA A 401 34.95 -14.50 10.02
C ALA A 401 35.33 -15.61 11.01
N ASN A 402 36.40 -16.39 10.75
CA ASN A 402 36.83 -17.47 11.64
C ASN A 402 37.51 -16.89 12.88
N LYS A 403 38.45 -15.97 12.68
CA LYS A 403 39.09 -15.23 13.78
C LYS A 403 38.03 -14.52 14.63
N PHE A 404 37.08 -13.86 13.99
CA PHE A 404 35.99 -13.14 14.66
C PHE A 404 35.09 -14.09 15.48
N GLY A 405 34.63 -15.19 14.87
CA GLY A 405 33.79 -16.19 15.53
C GLY A 405 34.48 -16.93 16.68
N ASP A 406 35.76 -17.26 16.55
CA ASP A 406 36.54 -17.95 17.59
C ASP A 406 36.72 -17.08 18.84
N LEU A 407 37.01 -15.79 18.65
CA LEU A 407 37.11 -14.82 19.75
C LEU A 407 35.78 -14.65 20.46
N LEU A 408 34.68 -14.47 19.71
CA LEU A 408 33.34 -14.37 20.30
C LEU A 408 32.94 -15.64 21.04
N THR A 409 33.25 -16.82 20.50
CA THR A 409 32.99 -18.10 21.17
C THR A 409 33.74 -18.17 22.50
N LYS A 410 35.03 -17.83 22.51
CA LYS A 410 35.86 -17.82 23.73
C LYS A 410 35.31 -16.87 24.79
N ASN A 411 34.88 -15.68 24.40
CA ASN A 411 34.49 -14.61 25.33
C ASN A 411 33.05 -14.76 25.86
N SER A 412 32.19 -15.48 25.13
CA SER A 412 30.76 -15.64 25.49
C SER A 412 30.43 -16.96 26.20
N LYS A 413 31.27 -18.00 26.07
CA LYS A 413 30.95 -19.39 26.45
C LYS A 413 30.34 -19.62 27.84
N ASP A 414 30.72 -18.81 28.83
CA ASP A 414 30.26 -18.97 30.22
C ASP A 414 28.89 -18.31 30.47
N ILE A 415 28.46 -17.45 29.55
CA ILE A 415 27.20 -16.69 29.57
C ILE A 415 26.20 -17.32 28.58
N LEU A 416 26.46 -17.18 27.27
CA LEU A 416 25.65 -17.74 26.19
C LEU A 416 26.54 -18.36 25.12
N LYS A 417 26.02 -19.38 24.43
CA LYS A 417 26.75 -20.07 23.37
C LYS A 417 26.57 -19.35 22.04
N LEU A 418 27.68 -18.95 21.41
CA LEU A 418 27.66 -18.51 20.01
C LEU A 418 27.26 -19.70 19.13
N LYS A 419 26.14 -19.56 18.42
CA LYS A 419 25.63 -20.55 17.48
C LYS A 419 26.23 -20.35 16.09
N MET A 420 26.23 -19.11 15.61
CA MET A 420 26.72 -18.75 14.29
C MET A 420 27.01 -17.26 14.18
N VAL A 421 27.83 -16.90 13.20
CA VAL A 421 27.97 -15.54 12.69
C VAL A 421 27.52 -15.52 11.24
N THR A 422 26.83 -14.47 10.86
CA THR A 422 26.45 -14.23 9.46
C THR A 422 26.82 -12.84 9.02
N ASN A 423 27.17 -12.71 7.74
CA ASN A 423 27.38 -11.43 7.08
C ASN A 423 26.36 -11.33 5.93
N ARG A 424 25.63 -10.21 5.86
CA ARG A 424 24.53 -10.00 4.90
C ARG A 424 23.50 -11.16 4.83
N GLY A 425 23.29 -11.85 5.94
CA GLY A 425 22.33 -12.95 6.06
C GLY A 425 22.86 -14.36 5.74
N VAL A 426 24.10 -14.48 5.26
CA VAL A 426 24.76 -15.75 4.92
C VAL A 426 25.64 -16.22 6.07
N LYS A 427 25.58 -17.51 6.42
CA LYS A 427 26.46 -18.10 7.44
C LYS A 427 27.92 -18.06 7.00
N VAL A 428 28.74 -17.42 7.82
CA VAL A 428 30.20 -17.30 7.62
C VAL A 428 31.00 -17.93 8.77
N TYR A 429 30.35 -18.22 9.90
CA TYR A 429 30.94 -18.99 10.99
C TYR A 429 29.88 -19.84 11.72
N PRO A 430 30.22 -21.08 12.14
CA PRO A 430 31.41 -21.82 11.76
C PRO A 430 31.31 -22.33 10.31
N ASN A 431 32.45 -22.69 9.72
CA ASN A 431 32.54 -23.32 8.38
C ASN A 431 31.89 -22.48 7.26
N GLY A 432 32.18 -21.19 7.22
CA GLY A 432 31.81 -20.34 6.08
C GLY A 432 32.52 -20.75 4.78
N MET A 433 31.98 -20.32 3.64
CA MET A 433 32.66 -20.48 2.35
C MET A 433 33.60 -19.30 2.10
N ASP A 434 34.85 -19.58 1.71
CA ASP A 434 35.88 -18.55 1.43
C ASP A 434 35.48 -17.56 0.33
N SER A 435 34.57 -17.95 -0.57
CA SER A 435 34.04 -17.09 -1.62
C SER A 435 33.01 -16.06 -1.13
N THR A 436 32.58 -16.14 0.13
CA THR A 436 31.57 -15.23 0.69
C THR A 436 32.19 -13.87 0.97
N PHE A 437 31.79 -12.86 0.20
CA PHE A 437 32.18 -11.48 0.46
C PHE A 437 31.53 -10.97 1.76
N CYS A 438 32.36 -10.52 2.71
CA CYS A 438 31.93 -9.97 3.99
C CYS A 438 32.11 -8.43 4.02
N THR A 439 31.11 -7.72 4.56
CA THR A 439 31.21 -6.30 4.93
C THR A 439 31.62 -6.15 6.40
N ASP A 440 31.70 -4.92 6.88
CA ASP A 440 31.94 -4.53 8.28
C ASP A 440 30.81 -4.85 9.29
N HIS A 441 29.66 -5.37 8.83
CA HIS A 441 28.47 -5.58 9.65
C HIS A 441 28.20 -7.08 9.91
N TRP A 442 28.27 -7.48 11.18
CA TRP A 442 28.20 -8.88 11.61
C TRP A 442 26.98 -9.15 12.47
N ARG A 443 26.16 -10.15 12.11
CA ARG A 443 25.11 -10.67 12.99
C ARG A 443 25.59 -11.93 13.70
N CYS A 444 25.66 -11.87 15.02
CA CYS A 444 26.14 -12.94 15.88
C CYS A 444 24.98 -13.54 16.68
N ARG A 445 24.64 -14.80 16.44
CA ARG A 445 23.53 -15.48 17.11
C ARG A 445 24.00 -16.20 18.36
N PHE A 446 23.46 -15.82 19.50
CA PHE A 446 23.70 -16.46 20.78
C PHE A 446 22.45 -17.18 21.28
N ILE A 447 22.64 -18.38 21.83
CA ILE A 447 21.59 -19.23 22.41
C ILE A 447 22.01 -19.67 23.81
N SER A 448 21.09 -20.31 24.55
CA SER A 448 21.42 -20.88 25.86
C SER A 448 22.69 -21.73 25.81
N LYS A 449 23.59 -21.57 26.79
CA LYS A 449 24.79 -22.42 26.93
C LYS A 449 24.46 -23.90 27.12
N ASN A 450 23.25 -24.19 27.61
CA ASN A 450 22.73 -25.54 27.80
C ASN A 450 21.98 -26.07 26.58
N ALA A 451 21.98 -25.36 25.45
CA ALA A 451 21.35 -25.82 24.22
C ALA A 451 22.14 -26.99 23.62
N GLU A 452 21.50 -28.16 23.61
CA GLU A 452 21.97 -29.34 22.90
C GLU A 452 21.60 -29.26 21.42
N ILE A 453 22.44 -29.82 20.54
CA ILE A 453 22.15 -29.88 19.10
C ILE A 453 21.68 -31.30 18.79
N VAL A 454 20.40 -31.44 18.47
CA VAL A 454 19.78 -32.71 18.09
C VAL A 454 19.50 -32.66 16.58
N GLU A 455 20.12 -33.56 15.82
CA GLU A 455 19.97 -33.62 14.35
C GLU A 455 20.24 -32.28 13.63
N GLY A 456 21.25 -31.55 14.09
CA GLY A 456 21.62 -30.24 13.52
C GLY A 456 20.73 -29.08 13.94
N LYS A 457 19.68 -29.31 14.73
CA LYS A 457 18.81 -28.26 15.28
C LYS A 457 19.07 -28.11 16.77
N PRO A 458 19.38 -26.89 17.26
CA PRO A 458 19.49 -26.72 18.69
C PRO A 458 18.12 -26.82 19.36
N ASP A 459 18.10 -27.47 20.51
CA ASP A 459 17.02 -27.35 21.47
C ASP A 459 17.10 -25.96 22.12
N TYR A 460 16.22 -25.08 21.67
CA TYR A 460 16.13 -23.70 22.14
C TYR A 460 15.59 -23.63 23.56
N LYS A 461 16.49 -23.75 24.54
CA LYS A 461 16.18 -23.56 25.96
C LYS A 461 15.89 -22.09 26.26
N THR A 462 14.99 -21.86 27.21
CA THR A 462 14.70 -20.51 27.71
C THR A 462 15.93 -19.93 28.41
N ILE A 463 16.17 -18.63 28.22
CA ILE A 463 17.21 -17.86 28.89
C ILE A 463 16.59 -16.70 29.68
N ASP A 464 17.30 -16.22 30.70
CA ASP A 464 16.95 -14.99 31.40
C ASP A 464 17.47 -13.77 30.62
N TYR A 465 16.72 -12.67 30.61
CA TYR A 465 17.16 -11.44 29.95
C TYR A 465 18.43 -10.86 30.60
N LYS A 466 18.70 -11.17 31.88
CA LYS A 466 19.95 -10.84 32.55
C LYS A 466 21.17 -11.44 31.85
N GLU A 467 21.06 -12.65 31.29
CA GLU A 467 22.15 -13.29 30.53
C GLU A 467 22.49 -12.49 29.26
N VAL A 468 21.49 -11.85 28.63
CA VAL A 468 21.71 -10.97 27.47
C VAL A 468 22.47 -9.71 27.89
N LEU A 469 22.10 -9.09 29.01
CA LEU A 469 22.78 -7.89 29.52
C LEU A 469 24.22 -8.20 29.95
N GLU A 470 24.44 -9.33 30.62
CA GLU A 470 25.76 -9.80 31.01
C GLU A 470 26.66 -10.04 29.79
N LEU A 471 26.12 -10.65 28.73
CA LEU A 471 26.84 -10.85 27.47
C LEU A 471 27.19 -9.51 26.79
N MET A 472 26.23 -8.59 26.66
CA MET A 472 26.50 -7.29 26.03
C MET A 472 27.56 -6.50 26.79
N ASN A 473 27.49 -6.48 28.12
CA ASN A 473 28.49 -5.81 28.94
C ASN A 473 29.88 -6.44 28.76
N LYS A 474 29.96 -7.77 28.70
CA LYS A 474 31.22 -8.48 28.46
C LYS A 474 31.81 -8.15 27.08
N LEU A 475 31.00 -8.17 26.03
CA LEU A 475 31.45 -7.83 24.67
C LEU A 475 31.92 -6.37 24.57
N ASN A 476 31.19 -5.44 25.19
CA ASN A 476 31.61 -4.03 25.26
C ASN A 476 32.95 -3.86 26.01
N GLN A 477 33.16 -4.58 27.12
CA GLN A 477 34.45 -4.59 27.84
C GLN A 477 35.60 -5.17 27.00
N ASP A 478 35.30 -6.09 26.08
CA ASP A 478 36.27 -6.66 25.14
C ASP A 478 36.52 -5.76 23.91
N GLY A 479 35.87 -4.59 23.85
CA GLY A 479 36.08 -3.59 22.80
C GLY A 479 35.26 -3.78 21.53
N TYR A 480 34.21 -4.62 21.57
CA TYR A 480 33.29 -4.76 20.44
C TYR A 480 32.29 -3.59 20.39
N ASP A 481 32.11 -3.02 19.20
CA ASP A 481 31.09 -2.00 18.95
C ASP A 481 29.74 -2.66 18.62
N ILE A 482 28.80 -2.60 19.58
CA ILE A 482 27.48 -3.21 19.44
C ILE A 482 26.51 -2.17 18.86
N ILE A 483 26.06 -2.42 17.64
CA ILE A 483 25.17 -1.51 16.88
C ILE A 483 23.71 -1.72 17.28
N LYS A 484 23.30 -2.98 17.39
CA LYS A 484 21.89 -3.39 17.52
C LYS A 484 21.78 -4.77 18.17
N THR A 485 20.65 -5.05 18.80
CA THR A 485 20.28 -6.40 19.24
C THR A 485 18.87 -6.77 18.79
N GLU A 486 18.64 -8.08 18.61
CA GLU A 486 17.32 -8.65 18.35
C GLU A 486 17.12 -9.88 19.25
N ASN A 487 16.11 -9.82 20.12
CA ASN A 487 15.80 -10.93 21.01
C ASN A 487 15.14 -12.07 20.23
N LEU A 488 15.59 -13.30 20.48
CA LEU A 488 15.05 -14.49 19.82
C LEU A 488 13.97 -15.10 20.71
N TYR A 489 12.73 -15.07 20.22
CA TYR A 489 11.58 -15.61 20.95
C TYR A 489 11.01 -16.85 20.27
N THR A 490 10.39 -17.71 21.08
CA THR A 490 9.36 -18.64 20.61
C THR A 490 7.98 -18.14 21.02
N PHE A 491 6.98 -18.48 20.20
CA PHE A 491 5.56 -18.23 20.45
C PHE A 491 4.80 -19.55 20.34
N ASP A 492 4.26 -20.05 21.47
CA ASP A 492 3.67 -21.40 21.59
C ASP A 492 4.62 -22.50 21.07
N GLY A 493 5.90 -22.40 21.43
CA GLY A 493 6.95 -23.34 21.01
C GLY A 493 7.43 -23.19 19.55
N LYS A 494 6.82 -22.33 18.74
CA LYS A 494 7.26 -22.04 17.36
C LYS A 494 8.28 -20.91 17.35
N LEU A 495 9.33 -21.04 16.54
CA LEU A 495 10.34 -19.98 16.38
C LEU A 495 9.71 -18.69 15.82
N GLY A 496 10.01 -17.55 16.46
CA GLY A 496 9.62 -16.21 16.02
C GLY A 496 10.67 -15.51 15.14
N PHE A 497 11.65 -16.25 14.62
CA PHE A 497 12.78 -15.73 13.85
C PHE A 497 13.21 -16.75 12.77
N SER A 498 13.91 -16.28 11.74
CA SER A 498 14.44 -17.13 10.67
C SER A 498 15.79 -17.75 11.03
N LEU A 499 16.09 -18.89 10.41
CA LEU A 499 17.44 -19.45 10.37
C LEU A 499 18.29 -18.68 9.35
N GLY A 500 19.62 -18.65 9.53
CA GLY A 500 20.56 -18.09 8.57
C GLY A 500 20.61 -18.89 7.27
N GLN A 501 20.99 -18.26 6.15
CA GLN A 501 21.22 -19.03 4.93
C GLN A 501 22.45 -19.93 5.11
N GLY A 502 22.27 -21.23 4.85
CA GLY A 502 23.30 -22.26 5.07
C GLY A 502 23.40 -22.76 6.52
N GLU A 503 22.48 -22.37 7.40
CA GLU A 503 22.35 -22.92 8.77
C GLU A 503 21.88 -24.37 8.79
#